data_AF-A0A924GAL4-F1
#
_entry.id   AF-A0A924GAL4-F1
#
_cell.length_a   1.000
_cell.length_b   1.000
_cell.length_c   1.000
_cell.angle_alpha   90.00
_cell.angle_beta   90.00
_cell.angle_gamma   90.00
#
_symmetry.space_group_name_H-M   'P 1'
#
loop_
_entity.id
_entity.type
_entity.pdbx_description
1 polymer ?
#
loop_
_entity_poly.entity_id
_entity_poly.type
_entity_poly.pdbx_seq_one_letter_code
_entity_poly.pdbx_strand_id
1 'polypeptide(L)'
;KYLTPTWPTIGMGIVSAAFYLLFTLVGADTLLQALVGSIGLMIAFYYGLTGFACVWFYRKTLSSSVRHFIMRGLFPFVGGAILLLVFIYGLQQFALPDWIQDNTGHNVTIFGVGATAVVGVVGLLVGAVLMFAWFLRQPEFFQGKTLPRRSDDLVLSPGEGRVPTFGLPDSGRMPELIALDLSNLPPGQSVMDAVTGEELASTPPAASVQPVQK
;
A
#
# COMPACT_ATOMS: atom_id res chain seq x y z
N LYS A 1 0.75 -16.31 -17.99
CA LYS A 1 1.45 -17.00 -16.88
C LYS A 1 1.18 -16.18 -15.61
N TYR A 2 0.61 -16.78 -14.56
CA TYR A 2 0.18 -16.07 -13.35
C TYR A 2 1.34 -15.27 -12.74
N LEU A 3 1.13 -13.98 -12.45
CA LEU A 3 2.12 -13.04 -11.91
C LEU A 3 2.35 -13.26 -10.40
N THR A 4 2.28 -14.51 -9.93
CA THR A 4 2.50 -14.83 -8.53
C THR A 4 3.97 -14.63 -8.18
N PRO A 5 4.30 -13.77 -7.20
CA PRO A 5 5.68 -13.48 -6.84
C PRO A 5 6.28 -14.64 -6.04
N THR A 6 6.69 -15.72 -6.73
CA THR A 6 7.23 -16.93 -6.10
C THR A 6 8.49 -16.66 -5.27
N TRP A 7 9.42 -15.87 -5.80
CA TRP A 7 10.69 -15.57 -5.14
C TRP A 7 10.52 -14.72 -3.86
N PRO A 8 9.73 -13.62 -3.87
CA PRO A 8 9.41 -12.90 -2.64
C PRO A 8 8.74 -13.79 -1.58
N THR A 9 7.82 -14.67 -1.96
CA THR A 9 7.14 -15.57 -1.02
C THR A 9 8.11 -16.53 -0.34
N ILE A 10 8.98 -17.20 -1.11
CA ILE A 10 9.96 -18.13 -0.55
C ILE A 10 10.98 -17.38 0.30
N GLY A 11 11.49 -16.24 -0.19
CA GLY A 11 12.45 -15.41 0.53
C GLY A 11 11.91 -14.95 1.88
N MET A 12 10.69 -14.40 1.91
CA MET A 12 10.06 -13.96 3.16
C MET A 12 9.82 -15.12 4.12
N GLY A 13 9.39 -16.28 3.63
CA GLY A 13 9.19 -17.47 4.46
C GLY A 13 10.47 -17.99 5.10
N ILE A 14 11.58 -18.03 4.37
CA ILE A 14 12.89 -18.42 4.90
C ILE A 14 13.36 -17.44 5.97
N VAL A 15 13.28 -16.14 5.68
CA VAL A 15 13.71 -15.09 6.61
C VAL A 15 12.86 -15.11 7.89
N SER A 16 11.54 -15.23 7.78
CA SER A 16 10.65 -15.29 8.95
C SER A 16 10.91 -16.53 9.80
N ALA A 17 11.13 -17.70 9.18
CA ALA A 17 11.45 -18.93 9.88
C ALA A 17 12.79 -18.83 10.61
N ALA A 18 13.83 -18.33 9.93
CA ALA A 18 15.14 -18.12 10.53
C ALA A 18 15.09 -17.15 11.71
N PHE A 19 14.35 -16.04 11.56
CA PHE A 19 14.18 -15.04 12.62
C PHE A 19 13.45 -15.62 13.84
N TYR A 20 12.35 -16.34 13.62
CA TYR A 20 11.60 -17.00 14.70
C TYR A 20 12.46 -18.02 15.45
N LEU A 21 13.17 -18.89 14.72
CA LEU A 21 14.03 -19.92 15.32
C LEU A 21 15.19 -19.29 16.10
N LEU A 22 15.83 -18.25 15.55
CA LEU A 22 16.94 -17.57 16.21
C LEU A 22 16.51 -17.02 17.58
N PHE A 23 15.41 -16.29 17.65
CA PHE A 23 14.92 -15.71 18.91
C PHE A 23 14.46 -16.79 19.89
N THR A 24 13.86 -17.87 19.38
CA THR A 24 13.45 -19.00 20.22
C THR A 24 14.65 -19.73 20.83
N LEU A 25 15.71 -19.97 20.04
CA LEU A 25 16.91 -20.69 20.49
C LEU A 25 17.77 -19.88 21.47
N VAL A 26 17.79 -18.55 21.31
CA VAL A 26 18.51 -17.64 22.21
C VAL A 26 17.75 -17.42 23.53
N GLY A 27 16.50 -17.91 23.65
CA GLY A 27 15.67 -17.69 24.83
C GLY A 27 15.17 -16.24 24.95
N ALA A 28 14.98 -15.57 23.81
CA ALA A 28 14.51 -14.20 23.71
C ALA A 28 13.00 -14.15 23.35
N ASP A 29 12.21 -15.04 23.94
CA ASP A 29 10.76 -15.15 23.76
C ASP A 29 10.03 -13.88 24.19
N THR A 30 10.51 -13.23 25.25
CA THR A 30 9.97 -11.96 25.76
C THR A 30 10.20 -10.80 24.79
N LEU A 31 11.34 -10.83 24.07
CA LEU A 31 11.66 -9.88 23.01
C LEU A 31 10.75 -10.09 21.79
N LEU A 32 10.39 -11.34 21.46
CA LEU A 32 9.38 -11.62 20.43
C LEU A 32 8.01 -11.04 20.81
N GLN A 33 7.58 -11.17 22.05
CA GLN A 33 6.33 -10.57 22.53
C GLN A 33 6.37 -9.03 22.42
N ALA A 34 7.50 -8.41 22.78
CA ALA A 34 7.71 -6.97 22.62
C ALA A 34 7.65 -6.55 21.13
N LEU A 35 8.21 -7.34 20.23
CA LEU A 35 8.13 -7.10 18.78
C LEU A 35 6.70 -7.20 18.25
N VAL A 36 5.93 -8.20 18.68
CA VAL A 36 4.52 -8.36 18.28
C VAL A 36 3.67 -7.19 18.77
N GLY A 37 3.84 -6.76 20.02
CA GLY A 37 3.16 -5.57 20.55
C GLY A 37 3.52 -4.30 19.77
N SER A 38 4.80 -4.13 19.45
CA SER A 38 5.33 -3.04 18.63
C SER A 38 4.70 -3.01 17.22
N ILE A 39 4.52 -4.17 16.58
CA ILE A 39 3.84 -4.26 15.28
C ILE A 39 2.40 -3.74 15.39
N GLY A 40 1.67 -4.09 16.46
CA GLY A 40 0.33 -3.56 16.72
C GLY A 40 0.30 -2.03 16.80
N LEU A 41 1.30 -1.44 17.46
CA LEU A 41 1.46 0.02 17.54
C LEU A 41 1.70 0.65 16.16
N MET A 42 2.59 0.05 15.35
CA MET A 42 2.88 0.52 13.98
C MET A 42 1.64 0.43 13.08
N ILE A 43 0.88 -0.67 13.18
CA ILE A 43 -0.35 -0.90 12.43
C ILE A 43 -1.41 0.15 12.80
N ALA A 44 -1.60 0.40 14.10
CA ALA A 44 -2.54 1.43 14.58
C ALA A 44 -2.17 2.83 14.05
N PHE A 45 -0.88 3.17 14.05
CA PHE A 45 -0.40 4.44 13.50
C PHE A 45 -0.65 4.55 11.99
N TYR A 46 -0.22 3.56 11.21
CA TYR A 46 -0.37 3.56 9.76
C TYR A 46 -1.84 3.63 9.36
N TYR A 47 -2.69 2.73 9.87
CA TYR A 47 -4.10 2.72 9.52
C TYR A 47 -4.84 3.95 10.06
N GLY A 48 -4.47 4.44 11.25
CA GLY A 48 -4.98 5.70 11.79
C GLY A 48 -4.73 6.87 10.83
N LEU A 49 -3.48 7.04 10.40
CA LEU A 49 -3.08 8.07 9.44
C LEU A 49 -3.81 7.92 8.09
N THR A 50 -3.98 6.69 7.59
CA THR A 50 -4.71 6.46 6.32
C THR A 50 -6.18 6.92 6.42
N GLY A 51 -6.84 6.71 7.55
CA GLY A 51 -8.19 7.21 7.80
C GLY A 51 -8.28 8.73 7.66
N PHE A 52 -7.36 9.47 8.30
CA PHE A 52 -7.28 10.93 8.16
C PHE A 52 -6.91 11.38 6.75
N ALA A 53 -5.99 10.68 6.08
CA ALA A 53 -5.59 10.97 4.71
C ALA A 53 -6.77 10.83 3.74
N CYS A 54 -7.61 9.81 3.91
CA CYS A 54 -8.83 9.62 3.13
C CYS A 54 -9.79 10.81 3.27
N VAL A 55 -10.06 11.25 4.50
CA VAL A 55 -10.95 12.39 4.78
C VAL A 55 -10.38 13.68 4.17
N TRP A 56 -9.07 13.91 4.33
CA TRP A 56 -8.39 15.08 3.76
C TRP A 56 -8.42 15.08 2.24
N PHE A 57 -8.19 13.93 1.61
CA PHE A 57 -8.21 13.79 0.16
C PHE A 57 -9.61 14.07 -0.42
N TYR A 58 -10.66 13.50 0.19
CA TYR A 58 -12.03 13.64 -0.31
C TYR A 58 -12.77 14.90 0.16
N ARG A 59 -12.15 15.78 0.97
CA ARG A 59 -12.78 16.97 1.58
C ARG A 59 -13.61 17.83 0.62
N LYS A 60 -13.22 17.93 -0.65
CA LYS A 60 -13.93 18.72 -1.68
C LYS A 60 -15.18 18.02 -2.26
N THR A 61 -15.32 16.72 -2.03
CA THR A 61 -16.43 15.87 -2.52
C THR A 61 -17.32 15.36 -1.40
N LEU A 62 -17.03 15.71 -0.14
CA LEU A 62 -17.77 15.22 1.03
C LEU A 62 -19.23 15.68 1.03
N SER A 63 -19.51 16.90 0.56
CA SER A 63 -20.85 17.51 0.56
C SER A 63 -21.69 17.19 -0.69
N SER A 64 -21.15 16.45 -1.67
CA SER A 64 -21.88 16.20 -2.93
C SER A 64 -23.00 15.17 -2.79
N SER A 65 -22.91 14.26 -1.82
CA SER A 65 -23.94 13.24 -1.55
C SER A 65 -23.81 12.72 -0.13
N VAL A 66 -24.94 12.41 0.52
CA VAL A 66 -24.98 11.78 1.86
C VAL A 66 -24.17 10.47 1.88
N ARG A 67 -24.24 9.68 0.80
CA ARG A 67 -23.44 8.45 0.68
C ARG A 67 -21.94 8.76 0.68
N HIS A 68 -21.51 9.81 -0.01
CA HIS A 68 -20.10 10.21 -0.05
C HIS A 68 -19.64 10.76 1.30
N PHE A 69 -20.48 11.52 1.98
CA PHE A 69 -20.20 11.98 3.34
C PHE A 69 -19.94 10.80 4.29
N ILE A 70 -20.80 9.78 4.28
CA ILE A 70 -20.67 8.62 5.18
C ILE A 70 -19.46 7.76 4.80
N MET A 71 -19.36 7.36 3.53
CA MET A 71 -18.35 6.38 3.09
C MET A 71 -16.94 6.98 2.95
N ARG A 72 -16.82 8.26 2.60
CA ARG A 72 -15.51 8.92 2.38
C ARG A 72 -15.10 9.84 3.52
N GLY A 73 -16.05 10.26 4.36
CA GLY A 73 -15.84 11.14 5.50
C GLY A 73 -16.00 10.40 6.82
N LEU A 74 -17.23 10.07 7.19
CA LEU A 74 -17.56 9.62 8.54
C LEU A 74 -16.87 8.30 8.93
N PHE A 75 -16.99 7.23 8.12
CA PHE A 75 -16.36 5.96 8.47
C PHE A 75 -14.83 6.02 8.50
N PRO A 76 -14.14 6.60 7.51
CA PRO A 76 -12.69 6.77 7.57
C PRO A 76 -12.25 7.64 8.75
N PHE A 77 -13.01 8.71 9.07
CA PHE A 77 -12.69 9.59 10.19
C PHE A 77 -12.84 8.88 11.54
N VAL A 78 -13.96 8.21 11.77
CA VAL A 78 -14.22 7.48 13.02
C VAL A 78 -13.22 6.34 13.19
N GLY A 79 -12.96 5.56 12.13
CA GLY A 79 -11.95 4.50 12.17
C GLY A 79 -10.55 5.03 12.44
N GLY A 80 -10.15 6.11 11.75
CA GLY A 80 -8.86 6.77 11.98
C GLY A 80 -8.72 7.33 13.39
N ALA A 81 -9.77 7.95 13.93
CA ALA A 81 -9.79 8.47 15.29
C ALA A 81 -9.70 7.37 16.35
N ILE A 82 -10.45 6.28 16.21
CA ILE A 82 -10.36 5.13 17.12
C ILE A 82 -8.94 4.54 17.11
N LEU A 83 -8.35 4.34 15.93
CA LEU A 83 -7.00 3.81 15.81
C LEU A 83 -5.94 4.75 16.39
N LEU A 84 -6.11 6.06 16.26
CA LEU A 84 -5.24 7.05 16.90
C LEU A 84 -5.36 7.00 18.43
N LEU A 85 -6.58 6.86 18.95
CA LEU A 85 -6.79 6.69 20.40
C LEU A 85 -6.15 5.40 20.91
N VAL A 86 -6.32 4.29 20.19
CA VAL A 86 -5.68 3.00 20.51
C VAL A 86 -4.16 3.12 20.43
N PHE A 87 -3.62 3.87 19.47
CA PHE A 87 -2.20 4.14 19.37
C PHE A 87 -1.68 4.90 20.60
N ILE A 88 -2.34 5.98 21.00
CA ILE A 88 -1.94 6.78 22.18
C ILE A 88 -2.03 5.95 23.45
N TYR A 89 -3.16 5.25 23.64
CA TYR A 89 -3.36 4.37 24.79
C TYR A 89 -2.34 3.23 24.82
N GLY A 90 -2.15 2.56 23.68
CA GLY A 90 -1.18 1.48 23.53
C GLY A 90 0.24 1.95 23.78
N LEU A 91 0.62 3.13 23.30
CA LEU A 91 1.93 3.71 23.56
C LEU A 91 2.15 3.96 25.06
N GLN A 92 1.16 4.48 25.77
CA GLN A 92 1.23 4.69 27.23
C GLN A 92 1.39 3.36 27.98
N GLN A 93 0.57 2.35 27.63
CA GLN A 93 0.63 1.03 28.27
C GLN A 93 1.95 0.30 27.97
N PHE A 94 2.41 0.34 26.72
CA PHE A 94 3.64 -0.32 26.30
C PHE A 94 4.91 0.39 26.78
N ALA A 95 4.80 1.65 27.20
CA ALA A 95 5.89 2.41 27.79
C ALA A 95 6.09 2.10 29.28
N LEU A 96 5.09 1.49 29.93
CA LEU A 96 5.19 1.08 31.33
C LEU A 96 6.35 0.07 31.51
N PRO A 97 7.24 0.28 32.48
CA PRO A 97 8.41 -0.58 32.70
C PRO A 97 8.05 -2.04 33.01
N ASP A 98 6.89 -2.26 33.62
CA ASP A 98 6.35 -3.53 34.08
C ASP A 98 5.40 -4.21 33.07
N TRP A 99 5.26 -3.66 31.86
CA TRP A 99 4.36 -4.20 30.83
C TRP A 99 4.71 -5.63 30.39
N ILE A 100 6.00 -5.92 30.19
CA ILE A 100 6.50 -7.26 29.87
C ILE A 100 7.57 -7.63 30.89
N GLN A 101 7.41 -8.80 31.49
CA GLN A 101 8.37 -9.42 32.38
C GLN A 101 8.97 -10.65 31.71
N ASP A 102 10.24 -10.91 32.00
CA ASP A 102 10.88 -12.12 31.54
C ASP A 102 10.56 -13.35 32.40
N ASN A 103 11.01 -14.52 31.93
CA ASN A 103 10.80 -15.81 32.61
C ASN A 103 11.46 -15.88 34.00
N THR A 104 12.30 -14.89 34.35
CA THR A 104 12.95 -14.73 35.65
C THR A 104 12.29 -13.63 36.52
N GLY A 105 11.21 -13.01 36.05
CA GLY A 105 10.48 -11.96 36.76
C GLY A 105 11.13 -10.58 36.67
N HIS A 106 12.14 -10.40 35.83
CA HIS A 106 12.77 -9.10 35.58
C HIS A 106 12.02 -8.34 34.48
N ASN A 107 11.85 -7.04 34.70
CA ASN A 107 11.17 -6.15 33.76
C ASN A 107 12.00 -5.96 32.48
N VAL A 108 11.40 -6.21 31.32
CA VAL A 108 12.05 -6.04 30.01
C VAL A 108 11.94 -4.58 29.57
N THR A 109 12.94 -3.79 29.98
CA THR A 109 13.00 -2.35 29.69
C THR A 109 14.23 -1.99 28.88
N ILE A 110 14.06 -0.99 28.01
CA ILE A 110 15.14 -0.40 27.24
C ILE A 110 15.19 1.08 27.67
N PHE A 111 16.30 1.50 28.27
CA PHE A 111 16.46 2.83 28.89
C PHE A 111 15.42 3.17 29.98
N GLY A 112 14.92 2.16 30.71
CA GLY A 112 13.91 2.34 31.77
C GLY A 112 12.48 2.52 31.28
N VAL A 113 12.25 2.39 29.96
CA VAL A 113 10.93 2.39 29.32
C VAL A 113 10.61 0.98 28.84
N GLY A 114 9.33 0.58 28.86
CA GLY A 114 8.90 -0.72 28.35
C GLY A 114 9.42 -0.98 26.93
N ALA A 115 10.05 -2.15 26.72
CA ALA A 115 10.74 -2.47 25.47
C ALA A 115 9.82 -2.38 24.24
N THR A 116 8.55 -2.75 24.38
CA THR A 116 7.54 -2.70 23.31
C THR A 116 7.37 -1.29 22.74
N ALA A 117 7.27 -0.27 23.59
CA ALA A 117 7.12 1.11 23.13
C ALA A 117 8.39 1.62 22.45
N VAL A 118 9.56 1.32 23.01
CA VAL A 118 10.84 1.75 22.43
C VAL A 118 11.02 1.16 21.03
N VAL A 119 10.82 -0.14 20.87
CA VAL A 119 10.95 -0.81 19.57
C VAL A 119 9.93 -0.26 18.56
N GLY A 120 8.68 -0.03 18.98
CA GLY A 120 7.64 0.54 18.11
C GLY A 120 7.93 1.96 17.66
N VAL A 121 8.38 2.83 18.57
CA VAL A 121 8.74 4.21 18.25
C VAL A 121 9.98 4.26 17.36
N VAL A 122 11.01 3.46 17.65
CA VAL A 122 12.20 3.36 16.79
C VAL A 122 11.83 2.87 15.39
N GLY A 123 10.98 1.85 15.27
CA GLY A 123 10.49 1.37 13.99
C GLY A 123 9.74 2.44 13.18
N LEU A 124 8.88 3.23 13.84
CA LEU A 124 8.19 4.35 13.21
C LEU A 124 9.16 5.46 12.76
N LEU A 125 10.16 5.80 13.59
CA LEU A 125 11.18 6.79 13.24
C LEU A 125 12.02 6.34 12.05
N VAL A 126 12.45 5.08 12.02
CA VAL A 126 13.16 4.50 10.87
C VAL A 126 12.30 4.58 9.61
N GLY A 127 11.02 4.21 9.70
CA GLY A 127 10.07 4.36 8.60
C GLY A 127 9.94 5.81 8.10
N ALA A 128 9.84 6.77 9.01
CA ALA A 128 9.77 8.18 8.68
C ALA A 128 11.06 8.68 8.02
N VAL A 129 12.23 8.32 8.55
CA VAL A 129 13.53 8.67 7.95
C VAL A 129 13.67 8.09 6.54
N LEU A 130 13.29 6.83 6.34
CA LEU A 130 13.28 6.22 5.00
C LEU A 130 12.30 6.92 4.06
N MET A 131 11.12 7.32 4.56
CA MET A 131 10.16 8.11 3.80
C MET A 131 10.76 9.45 3.37
N PHE A 132 11.40 10.19 4.27
CA PHE A 132 12.04 11.47 3.95
C PHE A 132 13.24 11.32 3.02
N ALA A 133 14.08 10.30 3.23
CA ALA A 133 15.19 9.98 2.34
C ALA A 133 14.70 9.68 0.91
N TRP A 134 13.60 8.94 0.78
CA TRP A 134 12.98 8.67 -0.52
C TRP A 134 12.32 9.92 -1.12
N PHE A 135 11.68 10.75 -0.29
CA PHE A 135 11.11 12.03 -0.69
C PHE A 135 12.16 12.96 -1.32
N LEU A 136 13.36 13.02 -0.75
CA LEU A 136 14.48 13.79 -1.29
C LEU A 136 15.07 13.17 -2.57
N ARG A 137 15.07 11.84 -2.69
CA ARG A 137 15.66 11.13 -3.84
C ARG A 137 14.77 11.13 -5.08
N GLN A 138 13.45 11.18 -4.91
CA GLN A 138 12.47 11.10 -6.01
C GLN A 138 11.43 12.23 -5.94
N PRO A 139 11.84 13.52 -5.96
CA PRO A 139 10.92 14.63 -5.81
C PRO A 139 9.90 14.72 -6.96
N GLU A 140 10.24 14.23 -8.16
CA GLU A 140 9.36 14.24 -9.33
C GLU A 140 8.10 13.39 -9.13
N PHE A 141 8.22 12.28 -8.40
CA PHE A 141 7.09 11.45 -8.01
C PHE A 141 6.12 12.21 -7.10
N PHE A 142 6.64 12.90 -6.09
CA PHE A 142 5.81 13.65 -5.13
C PHE A 142 5.26 14.97 -5.69
N GLN A 143 5.91 15.53 -6.71
CA GLN A 143 5.42 16.68 -7.47
C GLN A 143 4.29 16.30 -8.44
N GLY A 144 3.98 15.00 -8.60
CA GLY A 144 2.96 14.52 -9.51
C GLY A 144 3.36 14.62 -10.99
N LYS A 145 4.67 14.66 -11.29
CA LYS A 145 5.18 14.69 -12.67
C LYS A 145 5.19 13.30 -13.30
N THR A 146 5.43 12.26 -12.51
CA THR A 146 5.42 10.86 -12.98
C THR A 146 4.06 10.19 -12.83
N LEU A 147 3.26 10.63 -11.86
CA LEU A 147 1.86 10.21 -11.66
C LEU A 147 1.00 11.49 -11.57
N PRO A 148 0.37 11.91 -12.67
CA PRO A 148 -0.42 13.13 -12.65
C PRO A 148 -1.60 12.97 -11.70
N ARG A 149 -1.83 14.02 -10.92
CA ARG A 149 -2.86 14.01 -9.87
C ARG A 149 -4.22 14.19 -10.56
N ARG A 150 -4.85 13.06 -10.92
CA ARG A 150 -6.10 12.98 -11.70
C ARG A 150 -5.89 13.44 -13.15
N SER A 151 -5.36 12.56 -13.97
CA SER A 151 -5.34 12.69 -15.42
C SER A 151 -6.11 11.50 -15.99
N ASP A 152 -7.32 11.79 -16.44
CA ASP A 152 -7.91 11.22 -17.66
C ASP A 152 -7.46 9.79 -17.96
N ASP A 153 -8.22 8.82 -17.42
CA ASP A 153 -8.03 7.41 -17.72
C ASP A 153 -8.24 7.24 -19.24
N LEU A 154 -7.14 7.24 -19.97
CA LEU A 154 -7.08 6.82 -21.35
C LEU A 154 -7.32 5.32 -21.37
N VAL A 155 -8.57 4.97 -21.67
CA VAL A 155 -9.03 3.59 -21.78
C VAL A 155 -9.06 3.22 -23.25
N LEU A 156 -8.59 2.02 -23.58
CA LEU A 156 -8.76 1.49 -24.92
C LEU A 156 -10.24 1.53 -25.33
N SER A 157 -10.50 2.08 -26.52
CA SER A 157 -11.85 2.16 -27.08
C SER A 157 -12.57 0.80 -26.95
N PRO A 158 -13.83 0.76 -26.49
CA PRO A 158 -14.61 -0.47 -26.40
C PRO A 158 -15.10 -0.89 -27.79
N GLY A 159 -14.16 -1.12 -28.71
CA GLY A 159 -14.37 -1.72 -30.03
C GLY A 159 -13.61 -3.05 -30.19
N GLU A 160 -12.46 -3.21 -29.55
CA GLU A 160 -11.60 -4.40 -29.73
C GLU A 160 -11.01 -4.98 -28.42
N GLY A 161 -11.19 -4.31 -27.28
CA GLY A 161 -10.70 -4.79 -25.97
C GLY A 161 -11.54 -5.87 -25.29
N ARG A 162 -12.72 -6.20 -25.84
CA ARG A 162 -13.61 -7.26 -25.35
C ARG A 162 -13.74 -8.34 -26.42
N VAL A 163 -12.69 -9.14 -26.61
CA VAL A 163 -12.91 -10.48 -27.15
C VAL A 163 -13.51 -11.27 -25.99
N PRO A 164 -14.82 -11.60 -25.99
CA PRO A 164 -15.41 -12.41 -24.93
C PRO A 164 -14.65 -13.75 -24.89
N THR A 165 -13.74 -13.87 -23.93
CA THR A 165 -12.99 -15.09 -23.71
C THR A 165 -13.80 -15.90 -22.71
N PHE A 166 -13.93 -17.21 -22.93
CA PHE A 166 -14.65 -18.08 -22.00
C PHE A 166 -13.91 -18.09 -20.64
N GLY A 167 -14.49 -17.45 -19.61
CA GLY A 167 -13.89 -17.28 -18.29
C GLY A 167 -14.80 -16.52 -17.32
N LEU A 168 -14.32 -16.28 -16.09
CA LEU A 168 -15.04 -15.53 -15.05
C LEU A 168 -15.38 -14.09 -15.53
N PRO A 169 -16.43 -13.44 -14.99
CA PRO A 169 -16.86 -12.10 -15.41
C PRO A 169 -15.74 -11.04 -15.42
N ASP A 170 -14.68 -11.27 -14.65
CA ASP A 170 -13.53 -10.37 -14.45
C ASP A 170 -12.26 -10.84 -15.18
N SER A 171 -12.34 -11.94 -15.95
CA SER A 171 -11.19 -12.60 -16.60
C SER A 171 -10.80 -12.02 -17.96
N GLY A 172 -11.56 -11.03 -18.45
CA GLY A 172 -11.13 -10.24 -19.60
C GLY A 172 -9.83 -9.48 -19.29
N ARG A 173 -9.06 -9.12 -20.33
CA ARG A 173 -8.01 -8.11 -20.17
C ARG A 173 -8.67 -6.87 -19.55
N MET A 174 -8.29 -6.53 -18.32
CA MET A 174 -8.70 -5.27 -17.71
C MET A 174 -8.34 -4.15 -18.69
N PRO A 175 -9.12 -3.06 -18.78
CA PRO A 175 -8.73 -1.91 -19.59
C PRO A 175 -7.29 -1.54 -19.23
N GLU A 176 -6.37 -1.81 -20.15
CA GLU A 176 -4.96 -1.51 -19.94
C GLU A 176 -4.88 0.02 -19.92
N LEU A 177 -4.53 0.56 -18.75
CA LEU A 177 -4.32 1.98 -18.58
C LEU A 177 -3.18 2.40 -19.50
N ILE A 178 -3.49 3.28 -20.45
CA ILE A 178 -2.50 3.80 -21.39
C ILE A 178 -1.88 5.05 -20.79
N ALA A 179 -0.55 5.09 -20.80
CA ALA A 179 0.19 6.26 -20.36
C ALA A 179 -0.19 7.48 -21.22
N LEU A 180 -0.22 8.68 -20.62
CA LEU A 180 -0.59 9.91 -21.36
C LEU A 180 0.32 10.23 -22.54
N ASP A 181 1.55 9.72 -22.52
CA ASP A 181 2.51 9.84 -23.61
C ASP A 181 2.32 8.79 -24.72
N LEU A 182 1.28 7.95 -24.61
CA LEU A 182 0.96 6.84 -25.52
C LEU A 182 2.10 5.82 -25.68
N SER A 183 3.10 5.83 -24.79
CA SER A 183 4.29 4.96 -24.88
C SER A 183 3.97 3.47 -24.78
N ASN A 184 2.86 3.13 -24.12
CA ASN A 184 2.37 1.76 -23.94
C ASN A 184 1.17 1.44 -24.84
N LEU A 185 0.90 2.23 -25.90
CA LEU A 185 -0.18 1.99 -26.84
C LEU A 185 0.17 0.80 -27.77
N PRO A 186 -0.63 -0.29 -27.78
CA PRO A 186 -0.39 -1.38 -28.72
C PRO A 186 -0.63 -0.94 -30.17
N PRO A 187 0.19 -1.43 -31.13
CA PRO A 187 0.06 -1.05 -32.53
C PRO A 187 -1.29 -1.47 -33.09
N GLY A 188 -1.96 -0.56 -33.82
CA GLY A 188 -3.30 -0.74 -34.38
C GLY A 188 -4.46 -0.46 -33.41
N GLN A 189 -4.22 -0.03 -32.18
CA GLN A 189 -5.30 0.30 -31.23
C GLN A 189 -5.57 1.81 -31.13
N SER A 190 -6.81 2.14 -30.74
CA SER A 190 -7.24 3.51 -30.49
C SER A 190 -7.62 3.76 -29.04
N VAL A 191 -7.37 4.99 -28.62
CA VAL A 191 -7.50 5.42 -27.22
C VAL A 191 -8.71 6.34 -27.08
N MET A 192 -9.56 6.06 -26.10
CA MET A 192 -10.66 6.93 -25.71
C MET A 192 -10.42 7.51 -24.32
N ASP A 193 -10.78 8.78 -24.15
CA ASP A 193 -10.85 9.40 -22.84
C ASP A 193 -12.12 8.90 -22.11
N ALA A 194 -11.93 8.25 -20.96
CA ALA A 194 -13.03 7.68 -20.17
C ALA A 194 -14.01 8.72 -19.59
N VAL A 195 -13.64 10.01 -19.57
CA VAL A 195 -14.47 11.10 -19.04
C VAL A 195 -15.25 11.81 -20.14
N THR A 196 -14.62 12.05 -21.28
CA THR A 196 -15.23 12.81 -22.40
C THR A 196 -15.81 11.92 -23.48
N GLY A 197 -15.34 10.66 -23.60
CA GLY A 197 -15.71 9.75 -24.66
C GLY A 197 -15.07 10.06 -26.01
N GLU A 198 -14.13 11.01 -26.07
CA GLU A 198 -13.44 11.39 -27.31
C GLU A 198 -12.29 10.42 -27.62
N GLU A 199 -12.15 10.07 -28.90
CA GLU A 199 -11.08 9.22 -29.41
C GLU A 199 -9.86 10.09 -29.75
N LEU A 200 -8.76 9.90 -29.03
CA LEU A 200 -7.62 10.84 -29.04
C LEU A 200 -6.53 10.47 -30.06
N ALA A 201 -6.31 9.19 -30.35
CA ALA A 201 -5.29 8.75 -31.31
C ALA A 201 -5.48 7.28 -31.74
N SER A 202 -5.09 6.97 -32.99
CA SER A 202 -4.92 5.61 -33.52
C SER A 202 -3.48 5.41 -34.01
N THR A 203 -2.87 4.26 -33.70
CA THR A 203 -1.57 3.89 -34.28
C THR A 203 -1.82 3.31 -35.68
N PRO A 204 -0.99 3.59 -36.71
CA PRO A 204 -1.08 2.91 -37.99
C PRO A 204 -1.05 1.38 -37.80
N PRO A 205 -1.78 0.61 -38.64
CA PRO A 205 -1.86 -0.83 -38.49
C PRO A 205 -0.47 -1.44 -38.50
N ALA A 206 -0.20 -2.37 -37.58
CA ALA A 206 1.03 -3.14 -37.58
C ALA A 206 1.21 -3.73 -38.99
N ALA A 207 2.27 -3.31 -39.68
CA ALA A 207 2.64 -3.91 -40.95
C ALA A 207 2.71 -5.42 -40.72
N SER A 208 1.97 -6.16 -41.54
CA SER A 208 1.84 -7.61 -41.47
C SER A 208 3.22 -8.25 -41.30
N VAL A 209 3.48 -8.72 -40.08
CA VAL A 209 4.62 -9.59 -39.81
C VAL A 209 4.34 -10.86 -40.58
N GLN A 210 4.90 -10.97 -41.78
CA GLN A 210 4.87 -12.21 -42.54
C GLN A 210 5.45 -13.32 -41.65
N PRO A 211 4.80 -14.49 -41.56
CA PRO A 211 5.34 -15.59 -40.78
C PRO A 211 6.67 -16.00 -41.41
N VAL A 212 7.75 -15.86 -40.64
CA VAL A 212 9.04 -16.48 -40.97
C VAL A 212 8.81 -17.99 -40.95
N GLN A 213 8.71 -18.58 -42.14
CA GLN A 213 8.74 -20.01 -42.35
C GLN A 213 10.02 -20.58 -41.74
N LYS A 214 9.88 -21.47 -40.77
CA LYS A 214 10.92 -22.42 -40.37
C LYS A 214 10.28 -23.79 -40.18
#